data_AF-A0A6M0GG89-F1
#
_entry.id   AF-A0A6M0GG89-F1
#
_cell.length_a   1.000
_cell.length_b   1.000
_cell.length_c   1.000
_cell.angle_alpha   90.00
_cell.angle_beta   90.00
_cell.angle_gamma   90.00
#
_symmetry.space_group_name_H-M   'P 1'
#
loop_
_entity.id
_entity.type
_entity.pdbx_description
1 polymer ?
#
loop_
_entity_poly.entity_id
_entity_poly.type
_entity_poly.pdbx_seq_one_letter_code
_entity_poly.pdbx_strand_id
1 'polypeptide(L)'
;MNQTNWYFLLLTAVTVAGYQPAAAQLMPDNTLGAENSVVVPMPLLDEIQGGAVRGANLFHSFLEFNVEAGRSVYFANPAGIQNILTRVTGNNASDILGRLGVDGNANLWLLNPNGINFGPNASLDVRGSLVVSTAEEIGLGPNGKFSATNPQDSQ
;
A
#
# COMPACT_ATOMS: atom_id res chain seq x y z
N MET A 1 -4.41 42.14 -63.04
CA MET A 1 -4.01 42.19 -61.61
C MET A 1 -5.20 41.73 -60.79
N ASN A 2 -5.03 40.69 -59.97
CA ASN A 2 -5.73 40.43 -58.70
C ASN A 2 -5.43 38.99 -58.27
N GLN A 3 -4.53 38.81 -57.29
CA GLN A 3 -4.45 37.58 -56.50
C GLN A 3 -5.02 37.88 -55.12
N THR A 4 -5.99 37.06 -54.69
CA THR A 4 -6.56 37.09 -53.33
C THR A 4 -5.81 36.07 -52.49
N ASN A 5 -5.14 36.52 -51.42
CA ASN A 5 -4.49 35.66 -50.43
C ASN A 5 -5.50 35.20 -49.38
N TRP A 6 -5.53 33.91 -49.10
CA TRP A 6 -6.38 33.28 -48.09
C TRP A 6 -5.51 32.94 -46.89
N TYR A 7 -5.77 33.57 -45.74
CA TYR A 7 -5.10 33.24 -44.48
C TYR A 7 -5.82 32.07 -43.82
N PHE A 8 -5.15 30.92 -43.68
CA PHE A 8 -5.63 29.80 -42.88
C PHE A 8 -5.24 30.03 -41.40
N LEU A 9 -6.23 30.18 -40.53
CA LEU A 9 -6.06 30.14 -39.08
C LEU A 9 -5.97 28.68 -38.62
N LEU A 10 -4.81 28.27 -38.12
CA LEU A 10 -4.63 26.99 -37.42
C LEU A 10 -5.13 27.14 -35.98
N LEU A 11 -6.30 26.59 -35.66
CA LEU A 11 -6.71 26.35 -34.28
C LEU A 11 -5.90 25.16 -33.72
N THR A 12 -4.98 25.42 -32.81
CA THR A 12 -4.39 24.35 -31.99
C THR A 12 -5.37 23.96 -30.90
N ALA A 13 -5.97 22.79 -31.03
CA ALA A 13 -6.74 22.19 -29.95
C ALA A 13 -5.77 21.73 -28.84
N VAL A 14 -5.86 22.35 -27.66
CA VAL A 14 -5.17 21.88 -26.46
C VAL A 14 -5.98 20.74 -25.89
N THR A 15 -5.48 19.51 -26.02
CA THR A 15 -6.06 18.35 -25.35
C THR A 15 -5.64 18.38 -23.88
N VAL A 16 -6.59 18.66 -22.99
CA VAL A 16 -6.41 18.42 -21.56
C VAL A 16 -6.53 16.91 -21.37
N ALA A 17 -5.40 16.22 -21.19
CA ALA A 17 -5.41 14.82 -20.77
C ALA A 17 -6.13 14.72 -19.43
N GLY A 18 -7.29 14.08 -19.42
CA GLY A 18 -8.00 13.80 -18.17
C GLY A 18 -7.13 12.90 -17.29
N TYR A 19 -6.95 13.28 -16.03
CA TYR A 19 -6.36 12.42 -15.01
C TYR A 19 -7.21 11.14 -14.93
N GLN A 20 -6.67 10.03 -15.44
CA GLN A 20 -7.17 8.71 -15.10
C GLN A 20 -6.60 8.40 -13.71
N PRO A 21 -7.41 8.28 -12.65
CA PRO A 21 -6.88 7.77 -11.38
C PRO A 21 -6.30 6.38 -11.66
N ALA A 22 -5.02 6.19 -11.35
CA ALA A 22 -4.41 4.88 -11.43
C ALA A 22 -5.24 3.89 -10.59
N ALA A 23 -5.42 2.67 -11.10
CA ALA A 23 -6.08 1.59 -10.37
C ALA A 23 -5.42 1.43 -8.98
N ALA A 24 -6.24 1.17 -7.95
CA ALA A 24 -5.90 1.31 -6.54
C ALA A 24 -4.59 0.58 -6.13
N GLN A 25 -3.56 1.34 -5.76
CA GLN A 25 -2.26 0.82 -5.33
C GLN A 25 -2.25 0.29 -3.91
N LEU A 26 -3.08 0.87 -3.07
CA LEU A 26 -3.39 0.40 -1.73
C LEU A 26 -4.89 0.16 -1.69
N MET A 27 -5.27 -1.10 -1.64
CA MET A 27 -6.67 -1.50 -1.56
C MET A 27 -6.85 -2.43 -0.37
N PRO A 28 -7.40 -1.93 0.76
CA PRO A 28 -7.81 -2.79 1.86
C PRO A 28 -8.77 -3.88 1.39
N ASP A 29 -8.68 -5.06 1.98
CA ASP A 29 -9.73 -6.07 1.86
C ASP A 29 -10.67 -6.01 3.07
N ASN A 30 -11.67 -6.91 3.12
CA ASN A 30 -12.64 -7.00 4.20
C ASN A 30 -12.40 -8.19 5.15
N THR A 31 -11.23 -8.81 5.10
CA THR A 31 -10.93 -10.06 5.83
C THR A 31 -10.67 -9.84 7.33
N LEU A 32 -10.59 -8.59 7.78
CA LEU A 32 -10.57 -8.20 9.20
C LEU A 32 -11.96 -7.75 9.71
N GLY A 33 -13.00 -7.83 8.88
CA GLY A 33 -14.37 -7.51 9.27
C GLY A 33 -14.55 -6.04 9.69
N ALA A 34 -15.07 -5.79 10.89
CA ALA A 34 -15.29 -4.43 11.38
C ALA A 34 -13.98 -3.67 11.69
N GLU A 35 -12.87 -4.38 11.81
CA GLU A 35 -11.54 -3.85 12.13
C GLU A 35 -10.66 -3.70 10.88
N ASN A 36 -11.27 -3.29 9.77
CA ASN A 36 -10.59 -3.16 8.48
C ASN A 36 -9.45 -2.15 8.50
N SER A 37 -8.50 -2.36 7.58
CA SER A 37 -7.48 -1.36 7.28
C SER A 37 -8.10 -0.16 6.56
N VAL A 38 -7.63 1.03 6.89
CA VAL A 38 -8.12 2.29 6.30
C VAL A 38 -6.96 3.02 5.68
N VAL A 39 -7.09 3.41 4.41
CA VAL A 39 -6.12 4.27 3.73
C VAL A 39 -6.64 5.70 3.79
N VAL A 40 -5.85 6.58 4.41
CA VAL A 40 -6.09 8.02 4.49
C VAL A 40 -5.15 8.72 3.50
N PRO A 41 -5.63 9.07 2.29
CA PRO A 41 -4.78 9.69 1.29
C PRO A 41 -4.47 11.14 1.64
N MET A 42 -3.21 11.52 1.48
CA MET A 42 -2.69 12.87 1.65
C MET A 42 -1.84 13.28 0.42
N PRO A 43 -1.46 14.56 0.28
CA PRO A 43 -0.55 14.96 -0.79
C PRO A 43 0.79 14.21 -0.70
N LEU A 44 1.09 13.38 -1.71
CA LEU A 44 2.31 12.56 -1.84
C LEU A 44 2.56 11.51 -0.76
N LEU A 45 1.60 11.32 0.15
CA LEU A 45 1.68 10.37 1.25
C LEU A 45 0.32 9.69 1.43
N ASP A 46 0.31 8.39 1.65
CA ASP A 46 -0.87 7.67 2.11
C ASP A 46 -0.60 7.11 3.50
N GLU A 47 -1.45 7.46 4.46
CA GLU A 47 -1.35 6.95 5.83
C GLU A 47 -2.31 5.76 6.01
N ILE A 48 -1.79 4.66 6.53
CA ILE A 48 -2.56 3.46 6.85
C ILE A 48 -2.93 3.51 8.33
N GLN A 49 -4.24 3.51 8.58
CA GLN A 49 -4.85 3.54 9.90
C GLN A 49 -5.85 2.37 10.05
N GLY A 50 -6.60 2.34 11.15
CA GLY A 50 -7.54 1.27 11.47
C GLY A 50 -6.81 -0.02 11.82
N GLY A 51 -7.30 -1.16 11.33
CA GLY A 51 -6.73 -2.47 11.60
C GLY A 51 -7.21 -3.10 12.91
N ALA A 52 -6.95 -4.40 13.05
CA ALA A 52 -7.34 -5.17 14.22
C ALA A 52 -6.23 -5.15 15.27
N VAL A 53 -6.55 -4.79 16.50
CA VAL A 53 -5.56 -4.76 17.60
C VAL A 53 -5.72 -6.00 18.47
N ARG A 54 -4.63 -6.74 18.69
CA ARG A 54 -4.56 -7.84 19.68
C ARG A 54 -3.28 -7.70 20.50
N GLY A 55 -3.41 -7.16 21.71
CA GLY A 55 -2.26 -6.86 22.56
C GLY A 55 -1.34 -5.83 21.91
N ALA A 56 -0.05 -6.16 21.78
CA ALA A 56 0.94 -5.29 21.15
C ALA A 56 1.03 -5.44 19.62
N ASN A 57 0.15 -6.21 19.01
CA ASN A 57 0.11 -6.46 17.57
C ASN A 57 -1.06 -5.69 16.93
N LEU A 58 -0.77 -5.00 15.83
CA LEU A 58 -1.74 -4.37 14.96
C LEU A 58 -1.75 -5.09 13.61
N PHE A 59 -2.90 -5.56 13.16
CA PHE A 59 -3.04 -6.33 11.94
C PHE A 59 -3.68 -5.50 10.83
N HIS A 60 -3.08 -5.57 9.65
CA HIS A 60 -3.61 -4.98 8.43
C HIS A 60 -3.75 -6.01 7.32
N SER A 61 -4.75 -5.82 6.47
CA SER A 61 -5.03 -6.72 5.36
C SER A 61 -5.43 -5.94 4.11
N PHE A 62 -4.77 -6.28 3.01
CA PHE A 62 -4.93 -5.62 1.74
C PHE A 62 -5.19 -6.63 0.64
N LEU A 63 -6.07 -6.29 -0.28
CA LEU A 63 -6.18 -6.96 -1.57
C LEU A 63 -4.99 -6.57 -2.46
N GLU A 64 -4.60 -5.30 -2.46
CA GLU A 64 -3.44 -4.77 -3.20
C GLU A 64 -2.59 -3.89 -2.28
N PHE A 65 -1.27 -4.06 -2.34
CA PHE A 65 -0.33 -3.24 -1.58
C PHE A 65 0.90 -2.88 -2.41
N ASN A 66 0.96 -1.63 -2.86
CA ASN A 66 2.03 -1.06 -3.67
C ASN A 66 2.40 0.33 -3.14
N VAL A 67 3.64 0.75 -3.37
CA VAL A 67 4.12 2.10 -3.06
C VAL A 67 4.65 2.72 -4.32
N GLU A 68 3.95 3.72 -4.84
CA GLU A 68 4.32 4.40 -6.08
C GLU A 68 5.65 5.17 -5.99
N ALA A 69 6.38 5.28 -7.10
CA ALA A 69 7.59 6.07 -7.15
C ALA A 69 7.29 7.55 -6.85
N GLY A 70 8.08 8.17 -5.96
CA GLY A 70 7.86 9.55 -5.51
C GLY A 70 6.71 9.74 -4.52
N ARG A 71 5.99 8.67 -4.16
CA ARG A 71 5.02 8.65 -3.06
C ARG A 71 5.60 8.01 -1.81
N SER A 72 4.94 8.26 -0.69
CA SER A 72 5.22 7.63 0.59
C SER A 72 4.00 6.90 1.12
N VAL A 73 4.21 5.78 1.80
CA VAL A 73 3.18 5.06 2.54
C VAL A 73 3.66 4.85 3.96
N TYR A 74 2.87 5.30 4.94
CA TYR A 74 3.21 5.18 6.36
C TYR A 74 2.12 4.43 7.10
N PHE A 75 2.51 3.48 7.94
CA PHE A 75 1.61 2.91 8.93
C PHE A 75 1.57 3.79 10.18
N ALA A 76 0.37 4.14 10.64
CA ALA A 76 0.20 4.75 11.94
C ALA A 76 0.65 3.77 13.04
N ASN A 77 1.28 4.29 14.10
CA ASN A 77 1.69 3.50 15.26
C ASN A 77 0.95 3.97 16.52
N PRO A 78 -0.28 3.48 16.78
CA PRO A 78 -0.97 3.76 18.03
C PRO A 78 -0.14 3.34 19.26
N ALA A 79 -0.39 4.00 20.40
CA ALA A 79 0.32 3.73 21.64
C ALA A 79 0.18 2.24 22.05
N GLY A 80 1.30 1.63 22.46
CA GLY A 80 1.35 0.24 22.90
C GLY A 80 1.54 -0.80 21.79
N ILE A 81 1.45 -0.41 20.51
CA ILE A 81 1.73 -1.30 19.38
C ILE A 81 3.24 -1.43 19.19
N GLN A 82 3.73 -2.67 19.19
CA GLN A 82 5.13 -3.04 18.96
C GLN A 82 5.34 -3.72 17.61
N ASN A 83 4.31 -4.37 17.06
CA ASN A 83 4.38 -5.02 15.76
C ASN A 83 3.17 -4.64 14.91
N ILE A 84 3.43 -4.31 13.65
CA ILE A 84 2.43 -4.10 12.61
C ILE A 84 2.57 -5.27 11.64
N LEU A 85 1.54 -6.10 11.55
CA LEU A 85 1.50 -7.32 10.75
C LEU A 85 0.56 -7.10 9.56
N THR A 86 1.14 -7.01 8.37
CA THR A 86 0.41 -6.71 7.13
C THR A 86 0.44 -7.90 6.20
N ARG A 87 -0.72 -8.28 5.66
CA ARG A 87 -0.83 -9.30 4.61
C ARG A 87 -1.43 -8.74 3.33
N VAL A 88 -1.04 -9.33 2.20
CA VAL A 88 -1.69 -9.16 0.90
C VAL A 88 -2.44 -10.44 0.54
N THR A 89 -3.75 -10.35 0.34
CA THR A 89 -4.64 -11.47 0.04
C THR A 89 -5.00 -11.59 -1.44
N GLY A 90 -4.64 -10.58 -2.24
CA GLY A 90 -4.80 -10.60 -3.69
C GLY A 90 -3.77 -11.48 -4.40
N ASN A 91 -3.84 -11.47 -5.72
CA ASN A 91 -3.04 -12.33 -6.59
C ASN A 91 -1.83 -11.62 -7.22
N ASN A 92 -1.63 -10.34 -6.90
CA ASN A 92 -0.56 -9.53 -7.47
C ASN A 92 0.61 -9.39 -6.49
N ALA A 93 1.82 -9.28 -7.05
CA ALA A 93 3.00 -8.94 -6.28
C ALA A 93 2.94 -7.50 -5.78
N SER A 94 3.68 -7.20 -4.72
CA SER A 94 3.83 -5.85 -4.20
C SER A 94 5.03 -5.14 -4.83
N ASP A 95 4.78 -4.08 -5.57
CA ASP A 95 5.82 -3.17 -6.07
C ASP A 95 6.01 -1.99 -5.10
N ILE A 96 7.15 -1.99 -4.41
CA ILE A 96 7.57 -0.92 -3.50
C ILE A 96 8.59 -0.05 -4.25
N LEU A 97 8.11 1.00 -4.89
CA LEU A 97 8.90 1.90 -5.75
C LEU A 97 9.19 3.26 -5.08
N GLY A 98 8.42 3.61 -4.04
CA GLY A 98 8.59 4.83 -3.24
C GLY A 98 9.05 4.57 -1.81
N ARG A 99 8.65 5.44 -0.88
CA ARG A 99 9.02 5.31 0.54
C ARG A 99 7.99 4.51 1.33
N LEU A 100 8.43 3.47 2.02
CA LEU A 100 7.62 2.71 2.96
C LEU A 100 8.10 2.96 4.39
N GLY A 101 7.20 3.35 5.29
CA GLY A 101 7.57 3.68 6.66
C GLY A 101 6.53 3.35 7.72
N VAL A 102 6.94 3.57 8.96
CA VAL A 102 6.09 3.49 10.16
C VAL A 102 6.22 4.82 10.89
N ASP A 103 5.09 5.47 11.20
CA ASP A 103 5.10 6.69 12.01
C ASP A 103 5.24 6.34 13.49
N GLY A 104 6.44 5.88 13.86
CA GLY A 104 6.74 5.36 15.19
C GLY A 104 7.91 4.41 15.20
N ASN A 105 7.93 3.50 16.16
CA ASN A 105 9.02 2.55 16.39
C ASN A 105 8.59 1.07 16.38
N ALA A 106 7.34 0.78 16.01
CA ALA A 106 6.89 -0.59 15.81
C ALA A 106 7.69 -1.29 14.71
N ASN A 107 7.83 -2.60 14.85
CA ASN A 107 8.33 -3.47 13.81
C ASN A 107 7.28 -3.60 12.71
N LEU A 108 7.70 -3.65 11.45
CA LEU A 108 6.82 -3.87 10.30
C LEU A 108 7.05 -5.26 9.71
N TRP A 109 5.96 -6.01 9.57
CA TRP A 109 5.91 -7.28 8.85
C TRP A 109 5.03 -7.09 7.62
N LEU A 110 5.57 -7.37 6.43
CA LEU A 110 4.82 -7.36 5.18
C LEU A 110 4.89 -8.73 4.51
N LEU A 111 3.72 -9.36 4.37
CA LEU A 111 3.56 -10.68 3.79
C LEU A 111 2.82 -10.58 2.45
N ASN A 112 3.45 -11.02 1.36
CA ASN A 112 2.77 -11.19 0.07
C ASN A 112 3.29 -12.47 -0.63
N PRO A 113 2.50 -13.56 -0.66
CA PRO A 113 2.88 -14.82 -1.29
C PRO A 113 3.26 -14.69 -2.78
N ASN A 114 2.74 -13.68 -3.48
CA ASN A 114 3.00 -13.47 -4.90
C ASN A 114 4.32 -12.75 -5.18
N GLY A 115 5.02 -12.28 -4.14
CA GLY A 115 6.30 -11.58 -4.28
C GLY A 115 6.25 -10.13 -3.79
N ILE A 116 7.43 -9.62 -3.44
CA ILE A 116 7.64 -8.23 -3.02
C ILE A 116 8.89 -7.73 -3.75
N ASN A 117 8.72 -6.68 -4.54
CA ASN A 117 9.76 -6.09 -5.36
C ASN A 117 10.09 -4.68 -4.85
N PHE A 118 11.34 -4.43 -4.50
CA PHE A 118 11.83 -3.10 -4.12
C PHE A 118 12.54 -2.47 -5.32
N GLY A 119 11.97 -1.38 -5.85
CA GLY A 119 12.52 -0.65 -6.97
C GLY A 119 13.79 0.14 -6.61
N PRO A 120 14.52 0.66 -7.62
CA PRO A 120 15.79 1.38 -7.41
C PRO A 120 15.65 2.69 -6.61
N ASN A 121 14.45 3.26 -6.55
CA ASN A 121 14.15 4.47 -5.79
C ASN A 121 13.42 4.18 -4.47
N ALA A 122 13.24 2.90 -4.13
CA ALA A 122 12.58 2.51 -2.90
C ALA A 122 13.40 2.96 -1.69
N SER A 123 12.72 3.46 -0.67
CA SER A 123 13.37 3.79 0.60
C SER A 123 12.53 3.28 1.76
N LEU A 124 13.21 2.93 2.85
CA LEU A 124 12.60 2.45 4.07
C LEU A 124 12.80 3.49 5.16
N ASP A 125 11.70 3.88 5.81
CA ASP A 125 11.71 4.71 7.01
C ASP A 125 11.04 3.97 8.16
N VAL A 126 11.75 2.94 8.65
CA VAL A 126 11.30 2.05 9.72
C VAL A 126 12.35 2.09 10.83
N ARG A 127 11.95 2.61 12.00
CA ARG A 127 12.84 2.71 13.18
C ARG A 127 12.92 1.40 13.97
N GLY A 128 11.92 0.54 13.85
CA GLY A 128 11.93 -0.83 14.35
C GLY A 128 12.61 -1.78 13.37
N SER A 129 12.31 -3.08 13.50
CA SER A 129 12.71 -4.08 12.52
C SER A 129 11.75 -4.14 11.33
N LEU A 130 12.25 -4.49 10.15
CA LEU A 130 11.45 -4.81 8.96
C LEU A 130 11.59 -6.29 8.64
N VAL A 131 10.46 -6.97 8.45
CA VAL A 131 10.37 -8.32 7.91
C VAL A 131 9.51 -8.28 6.66
N VAL A 132 10.04 -8.77 5.55
CA VAL A 132 9.32 -8.95 4.30
C VAL A 132 9.39 -10.42 3.91
N SER A 133 8.27 -11.00 3.51
CA SER A 133 8.19 -12.44 3.24
C SER A 133 7.18 -12.78 2.17
N THR A 134 7.46 -13.85 1.42
CA THR A 134 6.53 -14.51 0.50
C THR A 134 5.90 -15.76 1.09
N ALA A 135 6.02 -15.96 2.41
CA ALA A 135 5.31 -17.04 3.08
C ALA A 135 3.79 -16.85 2.97
N GLU A 136 3.05 -17.93 3.20
CA GLU A 136 1.58 -17.90 3.15
C GLU A 136 0.95 -17.39 4.46
N GLU A 137 1.69 -17.45 5.57
CA GLU A 137 1.19 -17.05 6.88
C GLU A 137 2.31 -16.67 7.85
N ILE A 138 1.93 -15.89 8.86
CA ILE A 138 2.73 -15.62 10.05
C ILE A 138 2.18 -16.47 11.20
N GLY A 139 3.03 -17.33 11.78
CA GLY A 139 2.70 -18.04 13.01
C GLY A 139 2.72 -17.09 14.22
N LEU A 140 1.65 -17.07 15.01
CA LEU A 140 1.47 -16.22 16.19
C LEU A 140 1.69 -16.98 17.51
N GLY A 141 2.26 -18.18 17.43
CA GLY A 141 2.44 -19.11 18.55
C GLY A 141 1.80 -20.47 18.28
N PRO A 142 1.66 -21.33 19.31
CA PRO A 142 1.30 -22.75 19.12
C PRO A 142 -0.01 -23.00 18.37
N ASN A 143 -0.98 -22.09 18.49
CA ASN A 143 -2.32 -22.26 17.93
C ASN A 143 -2.79 -21.05 17.11
N GLY A 144 -1.94 -20.03 16.88
CA GLY A 144 -2.35 -18.79 16.24
C GLY A 144 -1.67 -18.61 14.89
N LYS A 145 -2.40 -18.10 13.91
CA LYS A 145 -1.85 -17.77 12.59
C LYS A 145 -2.52 -16.53 12.01
N PHE A 146 -1.78 -15.83 11.15
CA PHE A 146 -2.26 -14.74 10.33
C PHE A 146 -1.91 -15.05 8.86
N SER A 147 -2.90 -15.51 8.09
CA SER A 147 -2.69 -16.11 6.76
C SER A 147 -3.09 -15.17 5.63
N ALA A 148 -2.22 -15.03 4.62
CA ALA A 148 -2.50 -14.35 3.36
C ALA A 148 -3.34 -15.19 2.40
N THR A 149 -3.12 -16.51 2.37
CA THR A 149 -3.79 -17.43 1.42
C THR A 149 -5.11 -17.99 1.95
N ASN A 150 -5.26 -18.08 3.28
CA ASN A 150 -6.48 -18.52 3.96
C ASN A 150 -6.92 -17.50 5.02
N PRO A 151 -7.34 -16.29 4.63
CA PRO A 151 -7.60 -15.19 5.57
C PRO A 151 -8.66 -15.51 6.64
N GLN A 152 -9.65 -16.33 6.28
CA GLN A 152 -10.73 -16.78 7.17
C GLN A 152 -10.27 -17.70 8.31
N ASP A 153 -9.08 -18.29 8.19
CA ASP A 153 -8.52 -19.15 9.24
C ASP A 153 -7.63 -18.37 10.23
N SER A 154 -7.56 -17.05 10.08
CA SER A 154 -6.74 -16.20 10.95
C SER A 154 -7.46 -15.92 12.27
N GLN A 155 -6.69 -15.82 13.35
CA GLN A 155 -7.20 -15.59 14.71
C GLN A 155 -6.82 -14.21 15.24
#